data_AF-A0A670IDH4-F1
#
_entry.id   AF-A0A670IDH4-F1
#
_cell.length_a   1.000
_cell.length_b   1.000
_cell.length_c   1.000
_cell.angle_alpha   90.00
_cell.angle_beta   90.00
_cell.angle_gamma   90.00
#
_symmetry.space_group_name_H-M   'P 1'
#
loop_
_entity.id
_entity.type
_entity.pdbx_description
1 polymer ?
#
loop_
_entity_poly.entity_id
_entity_poly.type
_entity_poly.pdbx_seq_one_letter_code
_entity_poly.pdbx_strand_id
1 'polypeptide(L)'
;MGELEPDVALRVLAEVEELAEEVMGGRQQIVDLGMKQNQNREALRALSKDMETSDKVMVCFGNMFVQFGKAKTKDMLQRDQELLDEEIAKLRKELKVKVNRLLEAQDEACRILLHSLASLLSLRKCPHSKHSVYLKERLHPHHSARTLRSSTEGLLAVPSL
;
A
#
# COMPACT_ATOMS: atom_id res chain seq x y z
N MET A 1 -18.14 -34.85 1.39
CA MET A 1 -18.86 -33.56 1.32
C MET A 1 -17.87 -32.48 1.71
N GLY A 2 -17.41 -31.58 0.85
CA GLY A 2 -17.60 -31.45 -0.60
C GLY A 2 -16.28 -30.98 -1.21
N GLU A 3 -16.00 -31.42 -2.43
CA GLU A 3 -14.89 -30.87 -3.22
C GLU A 3 -15.12 -29.37 -3.35
N LEU A 4 -14.09 -28.58 -3.07
CA LEU A 4 -14.17 -27.15 -3.28
C LEU A 4 -14.17 -26.94 -4.80
N GLU A 5 -15.34 -26.69 -5.38
CA GLU A 5 -15.47 -26.49 -6.81
C GLU A 5 -14.52 -25.37 -7.26
N PRO A 6 -13.74 -25.56 -8.33
CA PRO A 6 -12.77 -24.57 -8.83
C PRO A 6 -13.42 -23.20 -9.07
N ASP A 7 -14.72 -23.19 -9.40
CA ASP A 7 -15.53 -21.99 -9.56
C ASP A 7 -15.59 -21.11 -8.30
N VAL A 8 -15.59 -21.71 -7.10
CA VAL A 8 -15.60 -20.96 -5.83
C VAL A 8 -14.27 -20.25 -5.62
N ALA A 9 -13.15 -20.93 -5.89
CA ALA A 9 -11.82 -20.33 -5.78
C ALA A 9 -11.64 -19.18 -6.77
N LEU A 10 -12.09 -19.34 -8.02
CA LEU A 10 -12.04 -18.29 -9.03
C LEU A 10 -12.87 -17.07 -8.64
N ARG A 11 -14.07 -17.26 -8.08
CA ARG A 11 -14.91 -16.15 -7.61
C ARG A 11 -14.24 -15.33 -6.50
N VAL A 12 -13.65 -16.00 -5.52
CA VAL A 12 -12.96 -15.31 -4.41
C VAL A 12 -11.71 -14.59 -4.91
N LEU A 13 -10.97 -15.16 -5.86
CA LEU A 13 -9.83 -14.48 -6.48
C LEU A 13 -10.25 -13.24 -7.27
N ALA A 14 -11.36 -13.31 -8.02
CA ALA A 14 -11.91 -12.18 -8.75
C ALA A 14 -12.34 -11.04 -7.79
N GLU A 15 -12.96 -11.36 -6.65
CA GLU A 15 -13.31 -10.38 -5.63
C GLU A 15 -12.07 -9.70 -5.02
N VAL A 16 -11.01 -10.46 -4.75
CA VAL A 16 -9.74 -9.91 -4.28
C VAL A 16 -9.11 -8.99 -5.33
N GLU A 17 -9.17 -9.35 -6.61
CA GLU A 17 -8.65 -8.54 -7.71
C GLU A 17 -9.40 -7.21 -7.83
N GLU A 18 -10.74 -7.24 -7.84
CA GLU A 18 -11.58 -6.03 -7.89
C GLU A 18 -11.28 -5.09 -6.71
N LEU A 19 -11.23 -5.63 -5.48
CA LEU A 19 -10.89 -4.84 -4.29
C LEU A 19 -9.46 -4.27 -4.35
N ALA A 20 -8.52 -5.01 -4.93
CA ALA A 20 -7.14 -4.55 -5.10
C ALA A 20 -7.07 -3.40 -6.10
N GLU A 21 -7.77 -3.48 -7.24
CA GLU A 21 -7.85 -2.41 -8.23
C GLU A 21 -8.41 -1.13 -7.62
N GLU A 22 -9.50 -1.22 -6.84
CA GLU A 22 -10.07 -0.06 -6.17
C GLU A 22 -9.08 0.61 -5.19
N VAL A 23 -8.35 -0.20 -4.41
CA VAL A 23 -7.35 0.30 -3.46
C VAL A 23 -6.19 0.97 -4.20
N MET A 24 -5.71 0.36 -5.28
CA MET A 24 -4.60 0.91 -6.06
C MET A 24 -5.01 2.20 -6.78
N GLY A 25 -6.22 2.24 -7.36
CA GLY A 25 -6.79 3.46 -7.95
C GLY A 25 -6.91 4.59 -6.93
N GLY A 26 -7.42 4.31 -5.73
CA GLY A 26 -7.52 5.30 -4.66
C GLY A 26 -6.15 5.82 -4.18
N ARG A 27 -5.13 4.95 -4.13
CA ARG A 27 -3.75 5.37 -3.82
C ARG A 27 -3.19 6.29 -4.90
N GLN A 28 -3.41 5.97 -6.17
CA GLN A 28 -2.97 6.82 -7.28
C GLN A 28 -3.64 8.19 -7.24
N GLN A 29 -4.95 8.25 -6.97
CA GLN A 29 -5.67 9.51 -6.83
C GLN A 29 -5.10 10.40 -5.71
N ILE A 30 -4.70 9.82 -4.57
CA ILE A 30 -4.03 10.57 -3.48
C ILE A 30 -2.70 11.17 -3.97
N VAL A 31 -1.93 10.43 -4.77
CA VAL A 31 -0.68 10.94 -5.35
C VAL A 31 -0.96 12.11 -6.28
N ASP A 32 -1.93 11.98 -7.19
CA ASP A 32 -2.27 13.01 -8.17
C ASP A 32 -2.77 14.29 -7.51
N LEU A 33 -3.64 14.18 -6.48
CA LEU A 33 -4.08 15.31 -5.68
C LEU A 33 -2.92 15.93 -4.88
N GLY A 34 -2.03 15.10 -4.34
CA GLY A 34 -0.83 15.55 -3.65
C GLY A 34 0.12 16.35 -4.55
N MET A 35 0.25 15.97 -5.82
CA MET A 35 1.00 16.74 -6.81
C MET A 35 0.40 18.13 -7.03
N LYS A 36 -0.93 18.23 -7.19
CA LYS A 36 -1.63 19.53 -7.31
C LYS A 36 -1.45 20.38 -6.06
N GLN A 37 -1.54 19.78 -4.87
CA GLN A 37 -1.32 20.47 -3.61
C GLN A 37 0.11 21.04 -3.53
N ASN A 38 1.10 20.28 -3.99
CA ASN A 38 2.47 20.75 -4.03
C ASN A 38 2.66 21.92 -5.00
N GLN A 39 2.06 21.84 -6.19
CA GLN A 39 2.07 22.94 -7.17
C GLN A 39 1.44 24.21 -6.58
N ASN A 40 0.34 24.10 -5.84
CA ASN A 40 -0.27 25.25 -5.16
C ASN A 40 0.65 25.86 -4.09
N ARG A 41 1.38 25.03 -3.32
CA ARG A 41 2.39 25.53 -2.37
C ARG A 41 3.54 26.26 -3.05
N GLU A 42 4.02 25.74 -4.18
CA GLU A 42 5.06 26.38 -4.97
C GLU A 42 4.59 27.70 -5.57
N ALA A 43 3.37 27.74 -6.10
CA ALA A 43 2.75 28.96 -6.61
C ALA A 43 2.57 30.03 -5.51
N LEU A 44 2.09 29.65 -4.32
CA LEU A 44 1.99 30.57 -3.18
C LEU A 44 3.34 31.12 -2.73
N ARG A 45 4.39 30.28 -2.74
CA ARG A 45 5.76 30.72 -2.42
C ARG A 45 6.28 31.71 -3.46
N ALA A 46 6.05 31.45 -4.74
CA ALA A 46 6.42 32.37 -5.83
C ALA A 46 5.70 33.72 -5.68
N LEU A 47 4.38 33.71 -5.47
CA LEU A 47 3.57 34.92 -5.24
C LEU A 47 4.05 35.74 -4.04
N SER A 48 4.57 35.09 -3.00
CA SER A 48 5.03 35.76 -1.77
C SER A 48 6.43 36.36 -1.91
N LYS A 49 7.27 35.84 -2.80
CA LYS A 49 8.64 36.32 -3.05
C LYS A 49 8.66 37.57 -3.94
N ASP A 50 7.65 37.74 -4.77
CA ASP A 50 7.48 38.82 -5.75
C ASP A 50 7.03 40.15 -5.11
N MET A 51 7.73 40.63 -4.07
CA MET A 51 7.40 41.88 -3.37
C MET A 51 7.66 43.15 -4.21
N GLU A 52 8.44 43.07 -5.29
CA GLU A 52 8.83 44.23 -6.11
C GLU A 52 8.14 44.32 -7.49
N THR A 53 7.37 43.30 -7.89
CA THR A 53 6.74 43.26 -9.22
C THR A 53 5.26 43.62 -9.18
N SER A 54 4.71 44.08 -10.31
CA SER A 54 3.31 44.47 -10.55
C SER A 54 2.26 43.68 -9.73
N ASP A 55 1.21 44.35 -9.25
CA ASP A 55 0.08 43.78 -8.51
C ASP A 55 -0.72 42.72 -9.28
N LYS A 56 -0.45 42.54 -10.57
CA LYS A 56 -1.12 41.61 -11.45
C LYS A 56 -0.24 40.39 -11.76
N VAL A 57 -0.86 39.22 -11.80
CA VAL A 57 -0.25 37.92 -12.11
C VAL A 57 -1.06 37.23 -13.20
N MET A 58 -0.36 36.53 -14.08
CA MET A 58 -0.97 35.69 -15.12
C MET A 58 -1.16 34.28 -14.56
N VAL A 59 -2.39 33.78 -14.63
CA VAL A 59 -2.76 32.42 -14.21
C VAL A 59 -3.17 31.62 -15.43
N CYS A 60 -2.72 30.37 -15.50
CA CYS A 60 -3.05 29.47 -16.60
C CYS A 60 -4.35 28.72 -16.29
N PHE A 61 -5.33 28.79 -17.20
CA PHE A 61 -6.58 28.03 -17.15
C PHE A 61 -6.72 27.23 -18.44
N GLY A 62 -6.38 25.94 -18.38
CA GLY A 62 -6.35 25.07 -19.56
C GLY A 62 -5.29 25.54 -20.56
N ASN A 63 -5.74 26.02 -21.73
CA ASN A 63 -4.89 26.57 -22.79
C ASN A 63 -4.90 28.11 -22.83
N MET A 64 -5.51 28.77 -21.85
CA MET A 64 -5.63 30.23 -21.78
C MET A 64 -4.84 30.81 -20.61
N PHE A 65 -4.38 32.05 -20.76
CA PHE A 65 -3.80 32.82 -19.66
C PHE A 65 -4.72 33.98 -19.30
N VAL A 66 -5.03 34.11 -18.01
CA VAL A 66 -5.93 35.13 -17.48
C VAL A 66 -5.21 35.93 -16.41
N GLN A 67 -5.33 37.25 -16.47
CA GLN A 67 -4.69 38.15 -15.52
C GLN A 67 -5.59 38.37 -14.30
N PHE A 68 -5.03 38.15 -13.11
CA PHE A 68 -5.69 38.42 -11.83
C PHE A 68 -4.81 39.30 -10.94
N GLY A 69 -5.41 39.91 -9.92
CA GLY A 69 -4.64 40.55 -8.85
C GLY A 69 -3.93 39.51 -7.96
N LYS A 70 -2.78 39.87 -7.41
CA LYS A 70 -2.01 39.01 -6.49
C LYS A 70 -2.84 38.51 -5.31
N ALA A 71 -3.57 39.41 -4.64
CA ALA A 71 -4.42 39.06 -3.51
C ALA A 71 -5.49 38.03 -3.89
N LYS A 72 -6.25 38.28 -4.96
CA LYS A 72 -7.27 37.34 -5.45
C LYS A 72 -6.68 35.98 -5.84
N THR A 73 -5.52 35.97 -6.49
CA THR A 73 -4.83 34.73 -6.88
C THR A 73 -4.39 33.93 -5.66
N LYS A 74 -3.88 34.62 -4.63
CA LYS A 74 -3.49 34.02 -3.36
C LYS A 74 -4.69 33.39 -2.65
N ASP A 75 -5.81 34.11 -2.57
CA ASP A 75 -7.04 33.60 -1.94
C ASP A 75 -7.60 32.38 -2.68
N MET A 76 -7.52 32.38 -4.02
CA MET A 76 -7.92 31.24 -4.84
C MET A 76 -7.05 30.01 -4.55
N LEU A 77 -5.72 30.16 -4.58
CA LEU A 77 -4.79 29.05 -4.31
C LEU A 77 -4.85 28.53 -2.87
N GLN A 78 -5.24 29.38 -1.91
CA GLN A 78 -5.46 28.98 -0.52
C GLN A 78 -6.73 28.16 -0.38
N ARG A 79 -7.85 28.61 -0.96
CA ARG A 79 -9.10 27.84 -0.99
C ARG A 79 -8.93 26.51 -1.71
N ASP A 80 -8.21 26.49 -2.82
CA ASP A 80 -7.92 25.25 -3.54
C ASP A 80 -7.08 24.28 -2.69
N GLN A 81 -6.16 24.79 -1.86
CA GLN A 81 -5.41 23.97 -0.90
C GLN A 81 -6.32 23.32 0.14
N GLU A 82 -7.24 24.09 0.74
CA GLU A 82 -8.19 23.59 1.74
C GLU A 82 -9.06 22.47 1.15
N LEU A 83 -9.59 22.66 -0.06
CA LEU A 83 -10.39 21.65 -0.76
C LEU A 83 -9.58 20.38 -1.07
N LEU A 84 -8.34 20.54 -1.55
CA LEU A 84 -7.45 19.39 -1.80
C LEU A 84 -7.12 18.63 -0.51
N ASP A 85 -6.90 19.34 0.60
CA ASP A 85 -6.63 18.72 1.90
C ASP A 85 -7.83 17.94 2.43
N GLU A 86 -9.04 18.50 2.31
CA GLU A 86 -10.29 17.82 2.67
C GLU A 86 -10.51 16.57 1.82
N GLU A 87 -10.31 16.66 0.50
CA GLU A 87 -10.48 15.53 -0.42
C GLU A 87 -9.46 14.41 -0.14
N ILE A 88 -8.17 14.75 0.04
CA ILE A 88 -7.12 13.79 0.39
C ILE A 88 -7.43 13.13 1.74
N ALA A 89 -7.87 13.89 2.73
CA ALA A 89 -8.21 13.36 4.05
C ALA A 89 -9.42 12.41 3.98
N LYS A 90 -10.43 12.76 3.18
CA LYS A 90 -11.59 11.90 2.92
C LYS A 90 -11.18 10.61 2.22
N LEU A 91 -10.41 10.69 1.15
CA LEU A 91 -9.91 9.52 0.41
C LEU A 91 -9.09 8.59 1.30
N ARG A 92 -8.21 9.12 2.17
CA ARG A 92 -7.46 8.30 3.13
C ARG A 92 -8.35 7.51 4.08
N LYS A 93 -9.45 8.12 4.56
CA LYS A 93 -10.42 7.45 5.44
C LYS A 93 -11.17 6.35 4.70
N GLU A 94 -11.65 6.63 3.49
CA GLU A 94 -12.34 5.65 2.65
C GLU A 94 -11.43 4.49 2.27
N LEU A 95 -10.19 4.79 1.87
CA LEU A 95 -9.20 3.79 1.49
C LEU A 95 -8.85 2.85 2.66
N LYS A 96 -8.85 3.33 3.90
CA LYS A 96 -8.65 2.47 5.08
C LYS A 96 -9.72 1.37 5.17
N VAL A 97 -10.98 1.71 4.88
CA VAL A 97 -12.07 0.74 4.87
C VAL A 97 -11.89 -0.26 3.74
N LYS A 98 -11.54 0.21 2.53
CA LYS A 98 -11.30 -0.65 1.37
C LYS A 98 -10.12 -1.61 1.57
N VAL A 99 -9.02 -1.12 2.15
CA VAL A 99 -7.85 -1.95 2.50
C VAL A 99 -8.23 -3.03 3.49
N ASN A 100 -9.03 -2.73 4.51
CA ASN A 100 -9.48 -3.75 5.46
C ASN A 100 -10.33 -4.83 4.77
N ARG A 101 -11.24 -4.43 3.87
CA ARG A 101 -12.03 -5.39 3.06
C ARG A 101 -11.15 -6.28 2.20
N LEU A 102 -10.13 -5.70 1.56
CA LEU A 102 -9.15 -6.45 0.76
C LEU A 102 -8.40 -7.48 1.62
N LEU A 103 -8.01 -7.11 2.85
CA LEU A 103 -7.35 -8.04 3.78
C LEU A 103 -8.28 -9.19 4.18
N GLU A 104 -9.53 -8.89 4.51
CA GLU A 104 -10.54 -9.91 4.84
C GLU A 104 -10.77 -10.89 3.68
N ALA A 105 -10.93 -10.38 2.46
CA ALA A 105 -11.09 -11.20 1.25
C ALA A 105 -9.84 -12.04 0.95
N GLN A 106 -8.64 -11.47 1.15
CA GLN A 106 -7.38 -12.19 0.98
C GLN A 106 -7.22 -13.32 2.01
N ASP A 107 -7.62 -13.10 3.26
CA ASP A 107 -7.59 -14.14 4.30
C ASP A 107 -8.53 -15.30 3.95
N GLU A 108 -9.73 -15.01 3.44
CA GLU A 108 -10.67 -16.01 2.95
C GLU A 108 -10.10 -16.79 1.76
N ALA A 109 -9.55 -16.09 0.77
CA ALA A 109 -8.88 -16.69 -0.39
C ALA A 109 -7.75 -17.66 0.05
N CYS A 110 -6.87 -17.21 0.95
CA CYS A 110 -5.77 -18.02 1.46
C CYS A 110 -6.28 -19.28 2.18
N ARG A 111 -7.34 -19.16 2.98
CA ARG A 111 -7.93 -20.30 3.70
C ARG A 111 -8.49 -21.36 2.73
N ILE A 112 -9.19 -20.90 1.69
CA ILE A 112 -9.73 -21.74 0.61
C ILE A 112 -8.60 -22.48 -0.11
N LEU A 113 -7.57 -21.74 -0.54
CA LEU A 113 -6.43 -22.32 -1.27
C LEU A 113 -5.65 -23.30 -0.39
N LEU A 114 -5.41 -22.98 0.89
CA LEU A 114 -4.77 -23.89 1.83
C LEU A 114 -5.55 -25.20 2.03
N HIS A 115 -6.89 -25.13 2.07
CA HIS A 115 -7.72 -26.32 2.18
C HIS A 115 -7.63 -27.20 0.92
N SER A 116 -7.60 -26.57 -0.26
CA SER A 116 -7.41 -27.29 -1.54
C SER A 116 -6.03 -27.96 -1.63
N LEU A 117 -4.96 -27.25 -1.27
CA LEU A 117 -3.59 -27.79 -1.27
C LEU A 117 -3.41 -28.92 -0.25
N ALA A 118 -3.98 -28.78 0.95
CA ALA A 118 -3.92 -29.83 1.96
C ALA A 118 -4.64 -31.13 1.51
N SER A 119 -5.75 -30.98 0.77
CA SER A 119 -6.49 -32.11 0.21
C SER A 119 -5.67 -32.82 -0.88
N LEU A 120 -5.01 -32.07 -1.77
CA LEU A 120 -4.15 -32.62 -2.83
C LEU A 120 -2.90 -33.32 -2.28
N LEU A 121 -2.31 -32.80 -1.21
CA LEU A 121 -1.09 -33.35 -0.60
C LEU A 121 -1.37 -34.48 0.40
N SER A 122 -2.62 -34.89 0.62
CA SER A 122 -3.00 -35.87 1.66
C SER A 122 -2.46 -35.53 3.07
N LEU A 123 -2.18 -34.24 3.33
CA LEU A 123 -1.67 -33.77 4.62
C LEU A 123 -2.80 -33.83 5.66
N ARG A 124 -2.86 -34.94 6.41
CA ARG A 124 -3.75 -35.04 7.58
C ARG A 124 -3.33 -33.98 8.59
N LYS A 125 -4.22 -33.05 8.95
CA LYS A 125 -4.03 -32.17 10.11
C LYS A 125 -3.85 -33.04 11.36
N CYS A 126 -2.68 -32.99 11.99
CA CYS A 126 -2.48 -33.51 13.34
C CYS A 126 -3.32 -32.70 14.32
N PRO A 127 -4.31 -33.29 15.01
CA PRO A 127 -5.24 -32.53 15.82
C PRO A 127 -4.74 -32.38 17.26
N HIS A 128 -3.46 -32.08 17.52
CA HIS A 128 -3.01 -31.69 18.86
C HIS A 128 -1.66 -30.95 18.82
N SER A 129 -1.69 -29.62 18.88
CA SER A 129 -0.97 -28.80 19.87
C SER A 129 -1.14 -27.31 19.55
N LYS A 130 -1.33 -26.48 20.59
CA LYS A 130 -1.53 -25.03 20.49
C LYS A 130 -0.22 -24.25 20.25
N HIS A 131 0.79 -24.87 19.65
CA HIS A 131 2.04 -24.20 19.29
C HIS A 131 2.40 -24.52 17.84
N SER A 132 2.48 -23.47 17.03
CA SER A 132 3.00 -23.51 15.66
C SER A 132 4.49 -23.91 15.68
N VAL A 133 4.76 -25.21 15.63
CA VAL A 133 6.07 -25.74 15.23
C VAL A 133 5.86 -26.49 13.92
N TYR A 134 6.31 -25.88 12.82
CA TYR A 134 6.33 -26.55 11.53
C TYR A 134 7.31 -27.74 11.61
N LEU A 135 6.79 -28.97 11.55
CA LEU A 135 7.61 -30.17 11.38
C LEU A 135 8.16 -30.19 9.95
N LYS A 136 9.48 -30.04 9.82
CA LYS A 136 10.24 -30.20 8.59
C LYS A 136 10.33 -31.70 8.29
N GLU A 137 9.49 -32.18 7.37
CA GLU A 137 9.52 -33.58 6.94
C GLU A 137 10.80 -33.91 6.16
N ARG A 138 11.22 -35.17 6.36
CA ARG A 138 12.52 -35.74 6.03
C ARG A 138 12.77 -35.81 4.53
N LEU A 139 13.62 -34.94 4.02
CA LEU A 139 14.49 -35.29 2.89
C LEU A 139 15.72 -35.98 3.47
N HIS A 140 15.88 -37.27 3.22
CA HIS A 140 17.12 -37.99 3.47
C HIS A 140 18.27 -37.33 2.69
N PRO A 141 19.38 -36.93 3.33
CA PRO A 141 20.66 -36.88 2.65
C PRO A 141 21.41 -38.17 3.02
N HIS A 142 21.69 -39.00 2.01
CA HIS A 142 22.77 -39.97 2.13
C HIS A 142 24.07 -39.23 2.48
N HIS A 143 24.70 -39.68 3.57
CA HIS A 143 26.12 -39.60 3.93
C HIS A 143 26.98 -38.50 3.29
N SER A 144 27.54 -37.61 4.11
CA SER A 144 28.99 -37.64 4.43
C SER A 144 29.39 -36.52 5.41
N ALA A 145 30.07 -36.95 6.48
CA ALA A 145 30.97 -36.29 7.42
C ALA A 145 31.23 -34.75 7.33
N ARG A 146 31.10 -34.06 8.47
CA ARG A 146 32.27 -33.61 9.27
C ARG A 146 31.86 -32.94 10.60
N THR A 147 32.45 -33.48 11.65
CA THR A 147 32.72 -32.94 13.00
C THR A 147 32.44 -31.44 13.26
N LEU A 148 31.56 -31.17 14.23
CA LEU A 148 31.60 -29.94 15.03
C LEU A 148 32.38 -30.21 16.33
N ARG A 149 33.50 -29.50 16.50
CA ARG A 149 34.14 -29.25 17.80
C ARG A 149 34.22 -27.74 18.02
N SER A 150 34.22 -27.41 19.31
CA SER A 150 34.50 -26.16 20.02
C SER A 150 33.52 -25.01 19.81
N SER A 151 32.76 -24.62 20.84
CA SER A 151 33.18 -23.96 22.09
C SER A 151 33.46 -22.48 21.85
N THR A 152 32.62 -21.67 22.49
CA THR A 152 32.90 -20.35 23.10
C THR A 152 34.17 -19.64 22.64
N GLU A 153 34.02 -18.47 22.03
CA GLU A 153 34.70 -17.24 22.46
C GLU A 153 34.18 -16.06 21.62
N GLY A 154 33.94 -14.93 22.29
CA GLY A 154 33.32 -13.76 21.69
C GLY A 154 34.25 -13.01 20.74
N LEU A 155 33.68 -12.04 20.02
CA LEU A 155 34.23 -10.69 19.99
C LEU A 155 33.20 -9.73 19.35
N LEU A 156 33.24 -8.51 19.88
CA LEU A 156 32.50 -7.33 19.47
C LEU A 156 32.76 -6.94 18.00
N ALA A 157 31.73 -6.43 17.33
CA ALA A 157 31.91 -5.40 16.29
C ALA A 157 30.66 -4.50 16.24
N VAL A 158 30.85 -3.25 16.65
CA VAL A 158 29.94 -2.12 16.47
C VAL A 158 29.98 -1.72 14.99
N PRO A 159 28.85 -1.38 14.34
CA PRO A 159 28.88 -0.85 12.98
C PRO A 159 29.27 0.63 12.99
N SER A 160 30.32 0.96 12.26
CA SER A 160 30.71 2.33 11.95
C SER A 160 30.00 2.79 10.67
N LEU A 161 29.33 3.95 10.82
CA LEU A 161 28.85 4.94 9.83
C LEU A 161 27.76 4.52 8.84
#